data_AF-A0A670JLV9-F1
#
_entry.id   AF-A0A670JLV9-F1
#
_cell.length_a   1.000
_cell.length_b   1.000
_cell.length_c   1.000
_cell.angle_alpha   90.00
_cell.angle_beta   90.00
_cell.angle_gamma   90.00
#
_symmetry.space_group_name_H-M   'P 1'
#
loop_
_entity.id
_entity.type
_entity.pdbx_description
1 polymer ?
#
loop_
_entity_poly.entity_id
_entity_poly.type
_entity_poly.pdbx_seq_one_letter_code
_entity_poly.pdbx_strand_id
1 'polypeptide(L)'
;MKPLAEEAVEQYIQNKVDLRHRAVAKTVDEVQKIIQRLTNEISNKDSRFQAISNSGIHNENMKVLTPGQFLITVPLLGLSGYKEGQVRHWRYYTTHGAKLLSPVRDPEELQQWLEVEQFSKSLQQWHEADVNIEGDLVPAKVLAVFRELVEKAVVSHNLTERVSILEGFSSVVHVAVETSDVQVEVELVPAIEIPTCWPRKIKWPRCFKRWPSQEKVQCVKSFGFDLLASSNYHWYLSFARAEHILMQGLDEDGGCRMMCFRVMRQMKEDVWCAGNKPVLTAFHLQMVLFWTCEKYPRSKDWSCFRKGFLRMVRKLHKCVSQHFLKHYFIKGTNLLKYANTNDLDMVAGKLAVFLENPTLPLD
;
A
#
# COMPACT_ATOMS: atom_id res chain seq x y z
N MET A 1 -14.15 10.28 -28.02
CA MET A 1 -13.70 8.94 -27.62
C MET A 1 -13.00 8.26 -28.80
N LYS A 2 -11.87 7.59 -28.60
CA LYS A 2 -11.17 6.83 -29.67
C LYS A 2 -11.32 5.31 -29.46
N PRO A 3 -11.45 4.50 -30.52
CA PRO A 3 -11.37 3.05 -30.42
C PRO A 3 -10.06 2.62 -29.75
N LEU A 4 -10.03 1.42 -29.16
CA LEU A 4 -8.79 0.77 -28.67
C LEU A 4 -7.90 0.30 -29.84
N ALA A 5 -7.57 1.20 -30.77
CA ALA A 5 -6.56 1.03 -31.81
C ALA A 5 -5.18 1.43 -31.24
N GLU A 6 -4.10 0.83 -31.75
CA GLU A 6 -2.75 1.01 -31.20
C GLU A 6 -2.33 2.49 -31.14
N GLU A 7 -2.47 3.22 -32.25
CA GLU A 7 -2.16 4.66 -32.32
C GLU A 7 -2.93 5.50 -31.30
N ALA A 8 -4.21 5.17 -31.07
CA ALA A 8 -5.04 5.90 -30.11
C ALA A 8 -4.61 5.65 -28.66
N VAL A 9 -4.17 4.42 -28.36
CA VAL A 9 -3.66 4.04 -27.05
C VAL A 9 -2.32 4.71 -26.79
N GLU A 10 -1.42 4.73 -27.77
CA GLU A 10 -0.13 5.41 -27.67
C GLU A 10 -0.30 6.91 -27.42
N GLN A 11 -1.18 7.57 -28.18
CA GLN A 11 -1.49 8.99 -27.97
C GLN A 11 -2.08 9.25 -26.58
N TYR A 12 -2.99 8.38 -26.10
CA TYR A 12 -3.55 8.50 -24.76
C TYR A 12 -2.49 8.36 -23.66
N ILE A 13 -1.55 7.42 -23.83
CA ILE A 13 -0.43 7.24 -22.90
C ILE A 13 0.44 8.49 -22.87
N GLN A 14 0.87 8.97 -24.04
CA GLN A 14 1.75 10.13 -24.14
C GLN A 14 1.12 11.40 -23.57
N ASN A 15 -0.16 11.65 -23.88
CA ASN A 15 -0.84 12.91 -23.58
C ASN A 15 -1.48 12.95 -22.18
N LYS A 16 -1.84 11.81 -21.58
CA LYS A 16 -2.51 11.79 -20.27
C LYS A 16 -1.65 11.07 -19.23
N VAL A 17 -1.25 9.83 -19.51
CA VAL A 17 -0.54 8.98 -18.55
C VAL A 17 0.85 9.55 -18.22
N ASP A 18 1.66 9.85 -19.23
CA ASP A 18 3.05 10.26 -19.04
C ASP A 18 3.17 11.71 -18.54
N LEU A 19 2.27 12.60 -18.96
CA LEU A 19 2.19 13.96 -18.43
C LEU A 19 1.83 13.96 -16.94
N ARG A 20 0.81 13.20 -16.54
CA ARG A 20 0.43 13.07 -15.12
C ARG A 20 1.51 12.38 -14.31
N HIS A 21 2.13 11.34 -14.85
CA HIS A 21 3.23 10.65 -14.19
C HIS A 21 4.40 11.60 -13.91
N ARG A 22 4.78 12.47 -14.86
CA ARG A 22 5.82 13.49 -14.66
C ARG A 22 5.44 14.50 -13.58
N ALA A 23 4.20 14.99 -13.59
CA ALA A 23 3.72 15.92 -12.57
C ALA A 23 3.77 15.29 -11.17
N VAL A 24 3.21 14.08 -11.02
CA VAL A 24 3.23 13.35 -9.75
C VAL A 24 4.66 13.04 -9.32
N ALA A 25 5.56 12.68 -10.24
CA ALA A 25 6.96 12.41 -9.93
C ALA A 25 7.70 13.65 -9.38
N LYS A 26 7.40 14.84 -9.90
CA LYS A 26 7.93 16.11 -9.37
C LYS A 26 7.44 16.33 -7.93
N THR A 27 6.12 16.21 -7.70
CA THR A 27 5.52 16.35 -6.36
C THR A 27 6.11 15.33 -5.39
N VAL A 28 6.30 14.08 -5.83
CA VAL A 28 6.92 12.99 -5.08
C VAL A 28 8.33 13.35 -4.61
N ASP A 29 9.17 13.88 -5.49
CA ASP A 29 10.54 14.29 -5.14
C ASP A 29 10.56 15.44 -4.12
N GLU A 30 9.66 16.42 -4.25
CA GLU A 30 9.53 17.51 -3.28
C GLU A 30 9.08 17.02 -1.91
N VAL A 31 8.03 16.19 -1.86
CA VAL A 31 7.52 15.60 -0.61
C VAL A 31 8.59 14.76 0.05
N GLN A 32 9.31 13.93 -0.72
CA GLN A 32 10.37 13.07 -0.18
C GLN A 32 11.47 13.89 0.48
N LYS A 33 11.89 15.01 -0.11
CA LYS A 33 12.88 15.91 0.50
C LYS A 33 12.38 16.55 1.80
N ILE A 34 11.12 16.97 1.85
CA ILE A 34 10.51 17.58 3.04
C ILE A 34 10.40 16.54 4.16
N ILE A 35 9.86 15.36 3.86
CA ILE A 35 9.66 14.29 4.84
C ILE A 35 11.00 13.67 5.28
N GLN A 36 12.01 13.62 4.41
CA GLN A 36 13.36 13.21 4.83
C GLN A 36 13.91 14.15 5.90
N ARG A 37 13.80 15.47 5.72
CA ARG A 37 14.24 16.44 6.74
C ARG A 37 13.49 16.23 8.05
N LEU A 38 12.16 16.08 7.97
CA LEU A 38 11.33 15.81 9.15
C LEU A 38 11.77 14.53 9.88
N THR A 39 11.97 13.43 9.15
CA THR A 39 12.32 12.12 9.73
C THR A 39 13.77 12.05 10.21
N ASN A 40 14.70 12.81 9.62
CA ASN A 40 16.06 13.00 10.17
C ASN A 40 15.98 13.56 11.59
N GLU A 41 15.16 14.58 11.80
CA GLU A 41 15.04 15.22 13.12
C GLU A 41 14.34 14.35 14.16
N ILE A 42 13.40 13.53 13.71
CA ILE A 42 12.80 12.50 14.54
C ILE A 42 13.87 11.47 14.94
N SER A 43 14.70 11.01 13.99
CA SER A 43 15.74 10.02 14.26
C SER A 43 16.85 10.53 15.21
N ASN A 44 17.14 11.83 15.18
CA ASN A 44 18.08 12.47 16.11
C ASN A 44 17.54 12.50 17.55
N LYS A 45 16.22 12.60 17.71
CA LYS A 45 15.54 12.67 19.02
C LYS A 45 15.20 11.29 19.58
N ASP A 46 14.84 10.34 18.74
CA ASP A 46 14.51 8.98 19.13
C ASP A 46 15.08 7.97 18.12
N SER A 47 16.10 7.25 18.57
CA SER A 47 16.82 6.24 17.78
C SER A 47 15.97 5.05 17.32
N ARG A 48 14.74 4.88 17.85
CA ARG A 48 13.80 3.85 17.38
C ARG A 48 13.29 4.13 15.97
N PHE A 49 13.31 5.37 15.51
CA PHE A 49 12.77 5.77 14.22
C PHE A 49 13.91 6.07 13.24
N GLN A 50 13.90 5.40 12.10
CA GLN A 50 14.87 5.66 11.04
C GLN A 50 14.38 6.79 10.13
N ALA A 51 15.31 7.67 9.75
CA ALA A 51 15.05 8.62 8.69
C ALA A 51 14.86 7.94 7.33
N ILE A 52 13.90 8.42 6.54
CA ILE A 52 13.70 7.87 5.21
C ILE A 52 14.83 8.30 4.26
N SER A 53 15.20 7.41 3.34
CA SER A 53 16.21 7.71 2.33
C SER A 53 15.63 8.49 1.15
N ASN A 54 16.45 9.36 0.54
CA ASN A 54 16.08 10.09 -0.69
C ASN A 54 16.45 9.31 -1.96
N SER A 55 15.92 8.08 -2.09
CA SER A 55 16.18 7.20 -3.25
C SER A 55 15.31 7.51 -4.49
N GLY A 56 14.68 8.68 -4.57
CA GLY A 56 13.87 9.10 -5.72
C GLY A 56 12.63 8.24 -5.98
N ILE A 57 12.21 8.14 -7.24
CA ILE A 57 10.93 7.52 -7.72
C ILE A 57 10.76 6.04 -7.29
N HIS A 58 11.86 5.35 -6.94
CA HIS A 58 11.85 3.96 -6.48
C HIS A 58 12.02 3.82 -4.96
N ASN A 59 11.63 4.84 -4.19
CA ASN A 59 11.63 4.73 -2.73
C ASN A 59 10.68 3.62 -2.29
N GLU A 60 11.23 2.54 -1.74
CA GLU A 60 10.46 1.42 -1.17
C GLU A 60 9.48 1.89 -0.10
N ASN A 61 9.77 3.04 0.52
CA ASN A 61 8.98 3.59 1.60
C ASN A 61 7.81 4.48 1.16
N MET A 62 7.65 4.81 -0.13
CA MET A 62 6.58 5.71 -0.56
C MET A 62 5.63 5.08 -1.57
N LYS A 63 4.33 5.23 -1.30
CA LYS A 63 3.24 4.75 -2.16
C LYS A 63 2.31 5.90 -2.54
N VAL A 64 2.10 6.07 -3.84
CA VAL A 64 1.12 7.01 -4.37
C VAL A 64 -0.28 6.40 -4.31
N LEU A 65 -1.15 6.94 -3.46
CA LEU A 65 -2.55 6.49 -3.34
C LEU A 65 -3.41 7.19 -4.40
N THR A 66 -3.30 8.51 -4.47
CA THR A 66 -3.88 9.39 -5.49
C THR A 66 -2.88 10.52 -5.78
N PRO A 67 -3.06 11.37 -6.81
CA PRO A 67 -2.13 12.48 -7.07
C PRO A 67 -1.97 13.46 -5.91
N GLY A 68 -2.97 13.56 -5.02
CA GLY A 68 -2.92 14.44 -3.84
C GLY A 68 -2.74 13.70 -2.51
N GLN A 69 -2.57 12.38 -2.52
CA GLN A 69 -2.46 11.56 -1.31
C GLN A 69 -1.33 10.53 -1.41
N PHE A 70 -0.43 10.56 -0.44
CA PHE A 70 0.72 9.69 -0.36
C PHE A 70 0.74 8.93 0.97
N LEU A 71 1.25 7.70 0.94
CA LEU A 71 1.59 6.94 2.14
C LEU A 71 3.10 6.76 2.18
N ILE A 72 3.72 7.12 3.30
CA ILE A 72 5.14 6.96 3.54
C ILE A 72 5.36 6.11 4.79
N THR A 73 6.06 4.99 4.63
CA THR A 73 6.48 4.16 5.76
C THR A 73 7.75 4.73 6.38
N VAL A 74 7.80 4.78 7.71
CA VAL A 74 8.96 5.23 8.48
C VAL A 74 9.55 4.00 9.19
N PRO A 75 10.72 3.51 8.76
CA PRO A 75 11.27 2.27 9.30
C PRO A 75 11.58 2.39 10.80
N LEU A 76 11.30 1.32 11.54
CA LEU A 76 11.58 1.19 12.96
C LEU A 76 12.85 0.36 13.17
N LEU A 77 13.75 0.87 14.00
CA LEU A 77 15.04 0.25 14.31
C LEU A 77 15.00 -0.52 15.62
N GLY A 78 16.01 -1.38 15.79
CA GLY A 78 16.21 -2.06 17.06
C GLY A 78 15.31 -3.25 17.31
N LEU A 79 14.63 -3.77 16.28
CA LEU A 79 13.89 -5.04 16.31
C LEU A 79 14.42 -5.92 15.18
N SER A 80 15.07 -7.05 15.51
CA SER A 80 15.68 -7.91 14.50
C SER A 80 15.66 -9.41 14.82
N GLY A 81 15.75 -10.23 13.77
CA GLY A 81 15.63 -11.68 13.84
C GLY A 81 14.23 -12.10 14.28
N TYR A 82 13.22 -11.57 13.60
CA TYR A 82 11.82 -11.94 13.77
C TYR A 82 11.61 -13.44 13.57
N LYS A 83 10.82 -14.04 14.46
CA LYS A 83 10.38 -15.43 14.37
C LYS A 83 8.86 -15.49 14.55
N GLU A 84 8.19 -16.21 13.66
CA GLU A 84 6.79 -16.57 13.89
C GLU A 84 6.71 -17.53 15.08
N GLY A 85 6.08 -17.08 16.17
CA GLY A 85 5.87 -17.83 17.40
C GLY A 85 4.39 -18.18 17.63
N GLN A 86 4.14 -18.99 18.66
CA GLN A 86 2.80 -19.10 19.23
C GLN A 86 2.53 -17.81 20.00
N VAL A 87 1.70 -16.97 19.42
CA VAL A 87 1.31 -15.70 20.03
C VAL A 87 0.25 -16.00 21.07
N ARG A 88 0.25 -15.28 22.20
CA ARG A 88 -0.88 -15.31 23.16
C ARG A 88 -2.18 -15.14 22.37
N HIS A 89 -3.30 -15.74 22.79
CA HIS A 89 -4.54 -15.56 22.04
C HIS A 89 -5.31 -14.33 22.54
N TRP A 90 -5.48 -14.21 23.86
CA TRP A 90 -6.36 -13.22 24.49
C TRP A 90 -5.59 -12.10 25.18
N ARG A 91 -5.92 -10.85 24.86
CA ARG A 91 -5.43 -9.63 25.55
C ARG A 91 -6.55 -8.96 26.31
N TYR A 92 -6.28 -8.51 27.52
CA TYR A 92 -7.27 -7.91 28.41
C TYR A 92 -6.81 -6.53 28.86
N TYR A 93 -6.37 -5.68 27.92
CA TYR A 93 -5.91 -4.34 28.23
C TYR A 93 -6.44 -3.30 27.23
N THR A 94 -6.57 -2.05 27.70
CA THR A 94 -6.80 -0.88 26.83
C THR A 94 -5.48 -0.38 26.23
N THR A 95 -5.54 0.47 25.20
CA THR A 95 -4.33 1.13 24.66
C THR A 95 -3.53 1.94 25.70
N HIS A 96 -4.14 2.28 26.83
CA HIS A 96 -3.49 2.98 27.95
C HIS A 96 -2.95 2.02 29.04
N GLY A 97 -3.16 0.70 28.89
CA GLY A 97 -2.70 -0.32 29.84
C GLY A 97 -3.68 -0.67 30.96
N ALA A 98 -4.90 -0.12 30.96
CA ALA A 98 -5.92 -0.49 31.95
C ALA A 98 -6.47 -1.88 31.65
N LYS A 99 -6.72 -2.70 32.69
CA LYS A 99 -7.27 -4.04 32.53
C LYS A 99 -8.72 -4.01 32.03
N LEU A 100 -9.04 -4.90 31.08
CA LEU A 100 -10.38 -5.11 30.55
C LEU A 100 -11.02 -6.38 31.14
N LEU A 101 -12.36 -6.37 31.25
CA LEU A 101 -13.13 -7.54 31.66
C LEU A 101 -13.36 -8.54 30.53
N SER A 102 -13.32 -8.06 29.28
CA SER A 102 -13.45 -8.86 28.07
C SER A 102 -12.18 -8.73 27.21
N PRO A 103 -11.83 -9.76 26.42
CA PRO A 103 -10.66 -9.68 25.59
C PRO A 103 -10.84 -8.71 24.43
N VAL A 104 -9.74 -8.09 24.00
CA VAL A 104 -9.69 -7.34 22.75
C VAL A 104 -10.02 -8.28 21.58
N ARG A 105 -10.76 -7.76 20.60
CA ARG A 105 -11.13 -8.49 19.38
C ARG A 105 -9.88 -9.05 18.69
N ASP A 106 -9.95 -10.31 18.26
CA ASP A 106 -8.88 -10.92 17.48
C ASP A 106 -8.59 -10.19 16.15
N PRO A 107 -7.34 -10.24 15.66
CA PRO A 107 -6.95 -9.63 14.41
C PRO A 107 -7.64 -10.27 13.20
N GLU A 108 -7.93 -9.47 12.18
CA GLU A 108 -8.33 -9.97 10.87
C GLU A 108 -7.16 -10.61 10.12
N GLU A 109 -7.39 -11.26 8.96
CA GLU A 109 -6.34 -12.02 8.26
C GLU A 109 -5.11 -11.19 7.83
N LEU A 110 -5.26 -9.88 7.65
CA LEU A 110 -4.19 -8.93 7.32
C LEU A 110 -3.56 -8.28 8.56
N GLN A 111 -3.94 -8.72 9.75
CA GLN A 111 -3.50 -8.16 11.00
C GLN A 111 -2.86 -9.23 11.87
N GLN A 112 -1.97 -8.82 12.78
CA GLN A 112 -1.47 -9.69 13.82
C GLN A 112 -1.16 -8.93 15.10
N TRP A 113 -1.21 -9.67 16.19
CA TRP A 113 -0.53 -9.32 17.43
C TRP A 113 0.99 -9.39 17.23
N LEU A 114 1.73 -8.61 18.01
CA LEU A 114 3.18 -8.60 17.96
C LEU A 114 3.76 -8.48 19.36
N GLU A 115 4.53 -9.48 19.77
CA GLU A 115 5.22 -9.51 21.04
C GLU A 115 6.70 -9.17 20.83
N VAL A 116 7.33 -8.47 21.78
CA VAL A 116 8.76 -8.13 21.69
C VAL A 116 9.62 -9.40 21.62
N GLU A 117 9.21 -10.46 22.31
CA GLU A 117 9.90 -11.76 22.36
C GLU A 117 9.94 -12.47 21.00
N GLN A 118 9.14 -12.04 20.01
CA GLN A 118 9.24 -12.55 18.65
C GLN A 118 10.53 -12.10 17.93
N PHE A 119 11.25 -11.13 18.50
CA PHE A 119 12.52 -10.66 17.97
C PHE A 119 13.68 -11.20 18.80
N SER A 120 14.65 -11.84 18.14
CA SER A 120 15.86 -12.35 18.81
C SER A 120 16.73 -11.25 19.41
N LYS A 121 16.64 -10.02 18.88
CA LYS A 121 17.33 -8.84 19.39
C LYS A 121 16.37 -7.67 19.36
N SER A 122 16.20 -7.03 20.51
CA SER A 122 15.35 -5.85 20.73
C SER A 122 16.12 -4.80 21.52
N LEU A 123 16.03 -3.52 21.16
CA LEU A 123 16.50 -2.41 21.99
C LEU A 123 15.67 -2.28 23.27
N GLN A 124 16.27 -1.77 24.35
CA GLN A 124 15.61 -1.62 25.65
C GLN A 124 14.37 -0.72 25.58
N GLN A 125 14.40 0.31 24.73
CA GLN A 125 13.30 1.25 24.50
C GLN A 125 12.02 0.60 23.95
N TRP A 126 12.08 -0.64 23.45
CA TRP A 126 10.91 -1.40 23.01
C TRP A 126 10.19 -2.14 24.14
N HIS A 127 10.82 -2.21 25.31
CA HIS A 127 10.25 -2.79 26.54
C HIS A 127 9.64 -1.73 27.46
N GLU A 128 9.79 -0.45 27.10
CA GLU A 128 9.27 0.66 27.88
C GLU A 128 7.75 0.78 27.76
N ALA A 129 7.12 1.29 28.82
CA ALA A 129 5.67 1.40 28.92
C ALA A 129 5.07 2.43 27.94
N ASP A 130 5.87 3.23 27.26
CA ASP A 130 5.42 4.17 26.24
C ASP A 130 5.02 3.47 24.93
N VAL A 131 5.54 2.26 24.66
CA VAL A 131 5.26 1.44 23.46
C VAL A 131 4.78 0.02 23.76
N ASN A 132 5.01 -0.47 24.99
CA ASN A 132 4.73 -1.85 25.40
C ASN A 132 3.57 -1.96 26.40
N ILE A 133 2.84 -3.07 26.35
CA ILE A 133 1.90 -3.51 27.40
C ILE A 133 2.02 -5.03 27.56
N GLU A 134 2.40 -5.51 28.75
CA GLU A 134 2.49 -6.96 29.06
C GLU A 134 3.34 -7.77 28.03
N GLY A 135 4.36 -7.15 27.42
CA GLY A 135 5.21 -7.78 26.39
C GLY A 135 4.73 -7.56 24.95
N ASP A 136 3.49 -7.11 24.74
CA ASP A 136 2.96 -6.75 23.43
C ASP A 136 3.48 -5.37 22.98
N LEU A 137 3.98 -5.28 21.76
CA LEU A 137 4.25 -4.02 21.06
C LEU A 137 2.94 -3.45 20.54
N VAL A 138 2.47 -2.34 21.10
CA VAL A 138 1.14 -1.79 20.81
C VAL A 138 1.22 -0.67 19.77
N PRO A 139 0.64 -0.84 18.56
CA PRO A 139 0.71 0.16 17.49
C PRO A 139 0.24 1.56 17.89
N ALA A 140 -0.90 1.69 18.60
CA ALA A 140 -1.39 3.01 19.05
C ALA A 140 -0.39 3.75 19.92
N LYS A 141 0.36 3.02 20.75
CA LYS A 141 1.36 3.60 21.64
C LYS A 141 2.59 4.08 20.85
N VAL A 142 3.08 3.27 19.90
CA VAL A 142 4.14 3.68 18.96
C VAL A 142 3.72 4.92 18.17
N LEU A 143 2.47 4.96 17.70
CA LEU A 143 1.90 6.09 16.96
C LEU A 143 1.78 7.35 17.82
N ALA A 144 1.46 7.22 19.11
CA ALA A 144 1.41 8.35 20.04
C ALA A 144 2.80 8.99 20.21
N VAL A 145 3.83 8.17 20.48
CA VAL A 145 5.21 8.65 20.56
C VAL A 145 5.64 9.30 19.23
N PHE A 146 5.36 8.63 18.11
CA PHE A 146 5.73 9.13 16.80
C PHE A 146 5.04 10.47 16.48
N ARG A 147 3.76 10.63 16.82
CA ARG A 147 3.01 11.89 16.65
C ARG A 147 3.67 13.03 17.43
N GLU A 148 3.99 12.82 18.71
CA GLU A 148 4.67 13.84 19.51
C GLU A 148 6.03 14.23 18.90
N LEU A 149 6.78 13.26 18.37
CA LEU A 149 8.06 13.52 17.72
C LEU A 149 7.88 14.34 16.44
N VAL A 150 6.85 14.03 15.63
CA VAL A 150 6.49 14.80 14.43
C VAL A 150 6.11 16.24 14.81
N GLU A 151 5.22 16.44 15.80
CA GLU A 151 4.83 17.77 16.31
C GLU A 151 6.04 18.59 16.73
N LYS A 152 6.90 18.00 17.57
CA LYS A 152 8.14 18.64 18.04
C LYS A 152 9.09 18.93 16.88
N ALA A 153 9.21 18.04 15.90
CA ALA A 153 10.11 18.21 14.76
C ALA A 153 9.63 19.34 13.81
N VAL A 154 8.33 19.42 13.53
CA VAL A 154 7.73 20.47 12.69
C VAL A 154 8.02 21.86 13.28
N VAL A 155 7.82 22.03 14.60
CA VAL A 155 8.05 23.30 15.30
C VAL A 155 9.55 23.65 15.38
N SER A 156 10.39 22.70 15.79
CA SER A 156 11.82 22.99 16.03
C SER A 156 12.65 23.28 14.78
N HIS A 157 12.18 22.89 13.59
CA HIS A 157 12.94 22.99 12.34
C HIS A 157 12.35 23.96 11.31
N ASN A 158 11.51 24.90 11.75
CA ASN A 158 10.85 25.88 10.88
C ASN A 158 10.15 25.23 9.67
N LEU A 159 9.61 24.02 9.85
CA LEU A 159 8.84 23.33 8.82
C LEU A 159 7.35 23.69 8.87
N THR A 160 6.93 24.55 9.80
CA THR A 160 5.53 24.97 10.01
C THR A 160 4.88 25.60 8.77
N GLU A 161 5.67 26.23 7.89
CA GLU A 161 5.16 26.78 6.63
C GLU A 161 4.93 25.71 5.55
N ARG A 162 5.56 24.53 5.69
CA ARG A 162 5.53 23.46 4.69
C ARG A 162 4.83 22.20 5.14
N VAL A 163 4.69 21.98 6.45
CA VAL A 163 4.12 20.78 7.02
C VAL A 163 3.18 21.19 8.14
N SER A 164 1.92 20.81 8.03
CA SER A 164 0.94 20.95 9.09
C SER A 164 0.35 19.59 9.45
N ILE A 165 0.11 19.36 10.72
CA ILE A 165 -0.45 18.09 11.20
C ILE A 165 -1.96 18.17 11.07
N LEU A 166 -2.54 17.15 10.43
CA LEU A 166 -3.97 17.06 10.25
C LEU A 166 -4.58 16.32 11.45
N GLU A 167 -5.42 17.03 12.21
CA GLU A 167 -6.21 16.42 13.27
C GLU A 167 -7.32 15.55 12.68
N GLY A 168 -7.48 14.34 13.20
CA GLY A 168 -8.53 13.44 12.75
C GLY A 168 -8.59 12.16 13.57
N PHE A 169 -9.68 11.41 13.42
CA PHE A 169 -9.91 10.13 14.10
C PHE A 169 -9.08 8.96 13.52
N SER A 170 -8.08 9.24 12.67
CA SER A 170 -7.22 8.21 12.09
C SER A 170 -6.23 7.70 13.12
N SER A 171 -5.98 6.39 13.13
CA SER A 171 -4.91 5.80 13.93
C SER A 171 -3.51 6.19 13.41
N VAL A 172 -3.39 6.69 12.18
CA VAL A 172 -2.12 7.06 11.54
C VAL A 172 -1.81 8.56 11.71
N VAL A 173 -0.53 8.93 11.64
CA VAL A 173 -0.11 10.34 11.63
C VAL A 173 -0.30 10.92 10.23
N HIS A 174 -1.24 11.85 10.08
CA HIS A 174 -1.51 12.54 8.82
C HIS A 174 -0.92 13.95 8.85
N VAL A 175 -0.24 14.32 7.78
CA VAL A 175 0.30 15.67 7.60
C VAL A 175 -0.09 16.22 6.23
N ALA A 176 -0.42 17.50 6.15
CA ALA A 176 -0.48 18.21 4.88
C ALA A 176 0.92 18.77 4.58
N VAL A 177 1.39 18.54 3.35
CA VAL A 177 2.67 19.00 2.87
C VAL A 177 2.45 20.00 1.74
N GLU A 178 2.95 21.22 1.95
CA GLU A 178 2.95 22.27 0.94
C GLU A 178 4.12 22.05 0.00
N THR A 179 3.82 21.69 -1.25
CA THR A 179 4.81 21.65 -2.34
C THR A 179 4.77 22.95 -3.13
N SER A 180 5.67 23.10 -4.10
CA SER A 180 5.74 24.30 -4.92
C SER A 180 4.49 24.54 -5.78
N ASP A 181 3.78 23.47 -6.16
CA ASP A 181 2.65 23.54 -7.07
C ASP A 181 1.30 23.22 -6.39
N VAL A 182 1.30 22.37 -5.35
CA VAL A 182 0.08 21.83 -4.75
C VAL A 182 0.29 21.37 -3.31
N GLN A 183 -0.73 21.53 -2.47
CA GLN A 183 -0.78 20.88 -1.17
C GLN A 183 -1.23 19.43 -1.30
N VAL A 184 -0.50 18.52 -0.65
CA VAL A 184 -0.81 17.09 -0.64
C VAL A 184 -0.95 16.54 0.76
N GLU A 185 -1.77 15.51 0.93
CA GLU A 185 -1.90 14.79 2.19
C GLU A 185 -0.91 13.61 2.22
N VAL A 186 -0.21 13.45 3.34
CA VAL A 186 0.77 12.40 3.55
C VAL A 186 0.45 11.63 4.82
N GLU A 187 0.27 10.32 4.67
CA GLU A 187 0.14 9.38 5.79
C GLU A 187 1.53 8.86 6.17
N LEU A 188 2.00 9.21 7.36
CA LEU A 188 3.28 8.73 7.91
C LEU A 188 3.02 7.53 8.82
N VAL A 189 3.52 6.36 8.42
CA VAL A 189 3.21 5.08 9.07
C VAL A 189 4.50 4.42 9.58
N PRO A 190 4.73 4.34 10.90
CA PRO A 190 5.83 3.55 11.44
C PRO A 190 5.74 2.08 11.00
N ALA A 191 6.86 1.53 10.54
CA ALA A 191 6.91 0.21 9.92
C ALA A 191 8.08 -0.62 10.45
N ILE A 192 7.80 -1.84 10.88
CA ILE A 192 8.85 -2.84 11.17
C ILE A 192 9.07 -3.65 9.91
N GLU A 193 10.28 -3.59 9.38
CA GLU A 193 10.68 -4.36 8.22
C GLU A 193 11.09 -5.79 8.62
N ILE A 194 10.46 -6.79 8.00
CA ILE A 194 10.78 -8.20 8.22
C ILE A 194 11.34 -8.78 6.91
N PRO A 195 12.63 -8.57 6.63
CA PRO A 195 13.25 -9.08 5.42
C PRO A 195 13.44 -10.60 5.51
N THR A 196 13.52 -11.28 4.36
CA THR A 196 13.87 -12.71 4.22
C THR A 196 12.92 -13.72 4.87
N CYS A 197 11.87 -13.27 5.56
CA CYS A 197 10.87 -14.15 6.16
C CYS A 197 9.54 -14.01 5.40
N TRP A 198 9.05 -15.10 4.83
CA TRP A 198 7.69 -15.14 4.28
C TRP A 198 6.74 -15.79 5.28
N PRO A 199 5.57 -15.20 5.60
CA PRO A 199 4.71 -15.74 6.63
C PRO A 199 4.25 -17.18 6.35
N ARG A 200 4.37 -18.09 7.32
CA ARG A 200 4.12 -19.54 7.07
C ARG A 200 2.67 -19.84 6.73
N LYS A 201 1.74 -19.06 7.30
CA LYS A 201 0.30 -19.16 7.05
C LYS A 201 -0.05 -18.76 5.60
N ILE A 202 0.79 -17.96 4.96
CA ILE A 202 0.54 -17.38 3.64
C ILE A 202 1.18 -18.25 2.57
N LYS A 203 0.34 -19.03 1.87
CA LYS A 203 0.79 -19.85 0.74
C LYS A 203 0.63 -19.07 -0.56
N TRP A 204 1.65 -19.12 -1.41
CA TRP A 204 1.57 -18.57 -2.77
C TRP A 204 0.32 -19.10 -3.48
N PRO A 205 -0.44 -18.26 -4.20
CA PRO A 205 -1.56 -18.72 -5.00
C PRO A 205 -1.09 -19.79 -5.99
N ARG A 206 -1.61 -21.00 -5.87
CA ARG A 206 -1.35 -22.06 -6.86
C ARG A 206 -2.56 -22.18 -7.75
N CYS A 207 -2.60 -21.43 -8.84
CA CYS A 207 -3.42 -21.82 -9.98
C CYS A 207 -2.68 -22.90 -10.78
N PHE A 208 -3.41 -23.67 -11.60
CA PHE A 208 -2.90 -24.84 -12.33
C PHE A 208 -1.74 -24.55 -13.33
N LYS A 209 -1.15 -23.34 -13.35
CA LYS A 209 -0.17 -22.89 -14.35
C LYS A 209 1.01 -22.12 -13.72
N ARG A 210 2.10 -22.03 -14.49
CA ARG A 210 3.40 -21.42 -14.13
C ARG A 210 3.38 -19.90 -14.30
N TRP A 211 2.67 -19.17 -13.43
CA TRP A 211 2.90 -17.73 -13.26
C TRP A 211 3.03 -17.38 -11.77
N PRO A 212 4.03 -16.57 -11.40
CA PRO A 212 5.24 -16.28 -12.18
C PRO A 212 6.17 -17.52 -12.22
N SER A 213 7.40 -17.40 -12.73
CA SER A 213 8.37 -18.50 -12.66
C SER A 213 8.67 -18.87 -11.21
N GLN A 214 9.16 -20.09 -10.96
CA GLN A 214 9.52 -20.50 -9.61
C GLN A 214 10.66 -19.65 -9.06
N GLU A 215 11.64 -19.24 -9.89
CA GLU A 215 12.69 -18.30 -9.43
C GLU A 215 12.08 -16.97 -9.00
N LYS A 216 11.13 -16.43 -9.78
CA LYS A 216 10.46 -15.18 -9.43
C LYS A 216 9.64 -15.30 -8.15
N VAL A 217 8.97 -16.44 -7.90
CA VAL A 217 8.28 -16.68 -6.62
C VAL A 217 9.26 -16.68 -5.45
N GLN A 218 10.41 -17.34 -5.56
CA GLN A 218 11.41 -17.36 -4.50
C GLN A 218 12.02 -15.97 -4.28
N CYS A 219 12.30 -15.25 -5.36
CA CYS A 219 12.76 -13.87 -5.32
C CYS A 219 11.74 -12.98 -4.60
N VAL A 220 10.45 -13.00 -4.97
CA VAL A 220 9.42 -12.21 -4.29
C VAL A 220 9.37 -12.54 -2.79
N LYS A 221 9.46 -13.83 -2.43
CA LYS A 221 9.43 -14.25 -1.03
C LYS A 221 10.66 -13.81 -0.23
N SER A 222 11.82 -13.65 -0.84
CA SER A 222 13.04 -13.25 -0.13
C SER A 222 12.99 -11.80 0.36
N PHE A 223 12.10 -10.96 -0.17
CA PHE A 223 11.88 -9.59 0.33
C PHE A 223 11.02 -9.56 1.60
N GLY A 224 10.37 -10.67 1.96
CA GLY A 224 9.58 -10.77 3.18
C GLY A 224 8.34 -9.89 3.18
N PHE A 225 8.07 -9.23 4.31
CA PHE A 225 6.90 -8.39 4.53
C PHE A 225 7.19 -7.32 5.60
N ASP A 226 6.29 -6.37 5.76
CA ASP A 226 6.39 -5.31 6.75
C ASP A 226 5.20 -5.35 7.70
N LEU A 227 5.41 -4.86 8.91
CA LEU A 227 4.37 -4.66 9.92
C LEU A 227 4.16 -3.16 10.13
N LEU A 228 2.97 -2.69 9.77
CA LEU A 228 2.61 -1.28 9.83
C LEU A 228 1.82 -0.95 11.08
N ALA A 229 2.23 0.09 11.79
CA ALA A 229 1.47 0.67 12.90
C ALA A 229 0.33 1.55 12.33
N SER A 230 -0.84 0.94 12.11
CA SER A 230 -1.99 1.60 11.45
C SER A 230 -3.33 1.32 12.11
N SER A 231 -3.32 0.71 13.29
CA SER A 231 -4.52 0.43 14.08
C SER A 231 -4.23 0.63 15.56
N ASN A 232 -5.22 0.38 16.43
CA ASN A 232 -5.02 0.55 17.87
C ASN A 232 -4.23 -0.60 18.50
N TYR A 233 -4.53 -1.83 18.13
CA TYR A 233 -4.03 -3.04 18.80
C TYR A 233 -3.21 -3.96 17.90
N HIS A 234 -3.50 -3.99 16.59
CA HIS A 234 -2.90 -4.96 15.68
C HIS A 234 -1.98 -4.31 14.66
N TRP A 235 -0.87 -4.98 14.37
CA TRP A 235 0.02 -4.61 13.29
C TRP A 235 -0.55 -5.10 11.97
N TYR A 236 -0.51 -4.25 10.95
CA TYR A 236 -1.01 -4.61 9.62
C TYR A 236 0.10 -5.20 8.76
N LEU A 237 -0.16 -6.33 8.11
CA LEU A 237 0.78 -6.97 7.20
C LEU A 237 0.79 -6.23 5.85
N SER A 238 1.95 -5.73 5.46
CA SER A 238 2.18 -5.13 4.14
C SER A 238 3.15 -5.99 3.33
N PHE A 239 2.82 -6.21 2.06
CA PHE A 239 3.68 -6.92 1.10
C PHE A 239 4.24 -5.98 0.04
N ALA A 240 4.28 -4.66 0.31
CA ALA A 240 4.61 -3.65 -0.69
C ALA A 240 5.91 -3.94 -1.46
N ARG A 241 6.98 -4.38 -0.78
CA ARG A 241 8.25 -4.76 -1.42
C ARG A 241 8.10 -6.00 -2.30
N ALA A 242 7.48 -7.05 -1.78
CA ALA A 242 7.19 -8.28 -2.53
C ALA A 242 6.31 -8.00 -3.78
N GLU A 243 5.30 -7.15 -3.64
CA GLU A 243 4.43 -6.67 -4.72
C GLU A 243 5.21 -5.90 -5.78
N HIS A 244 6.10 -5.00 -5.35
CA HIS A 244 6.94 -4.23 -6.25
C HIS A 244 7.81 -5.15 -7.10
N ILE A 245 8.47 -6.13 -6.47
CA ILE A 245 9.29 -7.11 -7.17
C ILE A 245 8.45 -7.96 -8.13
N LEU A 246 7.21 -8.33 -7.76
CA LEU A 246 6.31 -9.05 -8.66
C LEU A 246 5.89 -8.20 -9.88
N MET A 247 5.74 -6.89 -9.70
CA MET A 247 5.45 -5.93 -10.78
C MET A 247 6.65 -5.69 -11.70
N GLN A 248 7.87 -5.72 -11.15
CA GLN A 248 9.10 -5.57 -11.93
C GLN A 248 9.27 -6.74 -12.92
N GLY A 249 9.57 -6.41 -14.18
CA GLY A 249 9.83 -7.40 -15.22
C GLY A 249 8.59 -8.11 -15.76
N LEU A 250 7.37 -7.62 -15.46
CA LEU A 250 6.12 -8.25 -15.92
C LEU A 250 6.03 -8.48 -17.43
N ASP A 251 6.70 -7.64 -18.21
CA ASP A 251 6.69 -7.64 -19.67
C ASP A 251 8.06 -7.96 -20.29
N GLU A 252 9.00 -8.52 -19.50
CA GLU A 252 10.27 -9.06 -20.04
C GLU A 252 10.04 -10.16 -21.09
N ASP A 253 8.88 -10.82 -21.04
CA ASP A 253 8.42 -11.81 -22.01
C ASP A 253 7.76 -11.20 -23.27
N GLY A 254 7.82 -9.88 -23.44
CA GLY A 254 7.23 -9.14 -24.56
C GLY A 254 5.71 -8.93 -24.47
N GLY A 255 5.10 -9.16 -23.31
CA GLY A 255 3.68 -8.87 -23.08
C GLY A 255 3.35 -7.38 -22.92
N CYS A 256 2.07 -7.06 -22.79
CA CYS A 256 1.56 -5.70 -22.58
C CYS A 256 0.89 -5.48 -21.20
N ARG A 257 1.26 -6.25 -20.16
CA ARG A 257 0.61 -6.27 -18.84
C ARG A 257 0.72 -4.92 -18.13
N MET A 258 1.91 -4.32 -18.13
CA MET A 258 2.17 -3.03 -17.50
C MET A 258 1.43 -1.91 -18.25
N MET A 259 1.40 -1.98 -19.58
CA MET A 259 0.64 -1.04 -20.40
C MET A 259 -0.87 -1.12 -20.08
N CYS A 260 -1.42 -2.34 -19.99
CA CYS A 260 -2.82 -2.54 -19.58
C CYS A 260 -3.10 -1.99 -18.18
N PHE A 261 -2.19 -2.21 -17.23
CA PHE A 261 -2.31 -1.70 -15.87
C PHE A 261 -2.27 -0.16 -15.81
N ARG A 262 -1.34 0.48 -16.52
CA ARG A 262 -1.23 1.95 -16.58
C ARG A 262 -2.49 2.59 -17.16
N VAL A 263 -2.99 2.08 -18.28
CA VAL A 263 -4.24 2.58 -18.88
C VAL A 263 -5.44 2.31 -17.96
N MET A 264 -5.49 1.15 -17.31
CA MET A 264 -6.56 0.83 -16.34
C MET A 264 -6.57 1.79 -15.16
N ARG A 265 -5.39 2.13 -14.63
CA ARG A 265 -5.23 3.11 -13.56
C ARG A 265 -5.72 4.48 -13.99
N GLN A 266 -5.32 4.94 -15.18
CA GLN A 266 -5.76 6.22 -15.71
C GLN A 266 -7.28 6.27 -15.91
N MET A 267 -7.88 5.25 -16.52
CA MET A 267 -9.33 5.14 -16.69
C MET A 267 -10.10 5.10 -15.36
N LYS A 268 -9.52 4.45 -14.34
CA LYS A 268 -10.07 4.44 -12.98
C LYS A 268 -10.09 5.84 -12.38
N GLU A 269 -9.02 6.61 -12.56
CA GLU A 269 -8.88 7.95 -12.00
C GLU A 269 -9.71 9.00 -12.75
N ASP A 270 -9.89 8.85 -14.07
CA ASP A 270 -10.55 9.87 -14.90
C ASP A 270 -12.04 9.60 -15.12
N VAL A 271 -12.45 8.32 -15.21
CA VAL A 271 -13.80 7.95 -15.70
C VAL A 271 -14.57 7.13 -14.68
N TRP A 272 -14.00 5.99 -14.27
CA TRP A 272 -14.77 4.99 -13.54
C TRP A 272 -14.95 5.35 -12.06
N CYS A 273 -13.91 5.85 -11.40
CA CYS A 273 -13.87 6.08 -9.97
C CYS A 273 -13.01 7.32 -9.65
N ALA A 274 -13.43 8.46 -10.22
CA ALA A 274 -12.82 9.76 -10.02
C ALA A 274 -13.14 10.34 -8.63
N GLY A 275 -12.30 11.27 -8.17
CA GLY A 275 -12.43 11.94 -6.87
C GLY A 275 -11.30 11.62 -5.90
N ASN A 276 -11.28 12.34 -4.77
CA ASN A 276 -10.17 12.31 -3.81
C ASN A 276 -10.18 11.08 -2.90
N LYS A 277 -11.36 10.48 -2.63
CA LYS A 277 -11.52 9.28 -1.80
C LYS A 277 -12.20 8.16 -2.59
N PRO A 278 -11.53 7.59 -3.60
CA PRO A 278 -12.17 6.63 -4.47
C PRO A 278 -12.39 5.29 -3.78
N VAL A 279 -13.56 4.67 -3.99
CA VAL A 279 -13.86 3.31 -3.50
C VAL A 279 -12.88 2.26 -4.05
N LEU A 280 -12.27 2.53 -5.21
CA LEU A 280 -11.20 1.73 -5.78
C LEU A 280 -9.86 2.47 -5.79
N THR A 281 -8.81 1.81 -5.32
CA THR A 281 -7.43 2.31 -5.33
C THR A 281 -6.59 1.62 -6.41
N ALA A 282 -5.40 2.15 -6.71
CA ALA A 282 -4.43 1.49 -7.58
C ALA A 282 -4.03 0.08 -7.07
N PHE A 283 -4.06 -0.12 -5.75
CA PHE A 283 -3.82 -1.42 -5.13
C PHE A 283 -4.88 -2.46 -5.54
N HIS A 284 -6.16 -2.09 -5.58
CA HIS A 284 -7.22 -3.00 -6.07
C HIS A 284 -6.97 -3.40 -7.53
N LEU A 285 -6.55 -2.45 -8.38
CA LEU A 285 -6.22 -2.72 -9.78
C LEU A 285 -5.00 -3.65 -9.92
N GLN A 286 -4.01 -3.53 -9.02
CA GLN A 286 -2.84 -4.39 -8.99
C GLN A 286 -3.22 -5.84 -8.64
N MET A 287 -4.13 -6.03 -7.67
CA MET A 287 -4.66 -7.36 -7.35
C MET A 287 -5.43 -7.95 -8.54
N VAL A 288 -6.21 -7.13 -9.26
CA VAL A 288 -6.89 -7.54 -10.50
C VAL A 288 -5.87 -7.98 -11.56
N LEU A 289 -4.76 -7.25 -11.73
CA LEU A 289 -3.69 -7.62 -12.64
C LEU A 289 -3.10 -8.98 -12.27
N PHE A 290 -2.68 -9.17 -11.00
CA PHE A 290 -2.07 -10.42 -10.56
C PHE A 290 -2.99 -11.63 -10.78
N TRP A 291 -4.27 -11.52 -10.39
CA TRP A 291 -5.24 -12.59 -10.65
C TRP A 291 -5.54 -12.80 -12.14
N THR A 292 -5.39 -11.77 -12.98
CA THR A 292 -5.54 -11.90 -14.43
C THR A 292 -4.34 -12.63 -15.02
N CYS A 293 -3.13 -12.37 -14.53
CA CYS A 293 -1.92 -13.10 -14.93
C CYS A 293 -1.96 -14.59 -14.51
N GLU A 294 -2.49 -14.91 -13.33
CA GLU A 294 -2.75 -16.31 -12.94
C GLU A 294 -3.65 -17.05 -13.95
N LYS A 295 -4.68 -16.36 -14.43
CA LYS A 295 -5.62 -16.92 -15.42
C LYS A 295 -4.99 -17.03 -16.81
N TYR A 296 -4.17 -16.05 -17.19
CA TYR A 296 -3.54 -15.89 -18.49
C TYR A 296 -2.02 -15.77 -18.34
N PRO A 297 -1.30 -16.86 -18.07
CA PRO A 297 0.11 -16.76 -17.68
C PRO A 297 1.08 -16.59 -18.85
N ARG A 298 0.66 -16.85 -20.10
CA ARG A 298 1.59 -16.91 -21.24
C ARG A 298 1.74 -15.54 -21.90
N SER A 299 2.93 -15.20 -22.38
CA SER A 299 3.20 -13.97 -23.16
C SER A 299 2.21 -13.77 -24.32
N LYS A 300 1.89 -14.84 -25.06
CA LYS A 300 0.90 -14.81 -26.16
C LYS A 300 -0.51 -14.38 -25.73
N ASP A 301 -0.85 -14.56 -24.46
CA ASP A 301 -2.13 -14.07 -23.94
C ASP A 301 -2.11 -12.53 -23.87
N TRP A 302 -0.93 -11.93 -23.72
CA TRP A 302 -0.69 -10.50 -23.56
C TRP A 302 -0.02 -9.87 -24.79
N SER A 303 -0.05 -10.51 -25.95
CA SER A 303 0.53 -9.96 -27.18
C SER A 303 -0.31 -8.87 -27.83
N CYS A 304 -1.57 -8.69 -27.39
CA CYS A 304 -2.50 -7.70 -27.93
C CYS A 304 -3.08 -6.87 -26.78
N PHE A 305 -2.77 -5.59 -26.77
CA PHE A 305 -3.22 -4.64 -25.77
C PHE A 305 -4.74 -4.69 -25.56
N ARG A 306 -5.52 -4.55 -26.64
CA ARG A 306 -6.99 -4.53 -26.56
C ARG A 306 -7.54 -5.78 -25.88
N LYS A 307 -7.00 -6.97 -26.20
CA LYS A 307 -7.44 -8.23 -25.59
C LYS A 307 -7.02 -8.33 -24.12
N GLY A 308 -5.77 -7.97 -23.80
CA GLY A 308 -5.24 -7.98 -22.43
C GLY A 308 -6.00 -7.01 -21.52
N PHE A 309 -6.16 -5.77 -21.97
CA PHE A 309 -6.86 -4.71 -21.25
C PHE A 309 -8.32 -5.09 -20.97
N LEU A 310 -9.07 -5.54 -21.98
CA LEU A 310 -10.45 -5.96 -21.79
C LEU A 310 -10.60 -7.18 -20.86
N ARG A 311 -9.59 -8.04 -20.73
CA ARG A 311 -9.63 -9.12 -19.72
C ARG A 311 -9.53 -8.58 -18.32
N MET A 312 -8.63 -7.61 -18.09
CA MET A 312 -8.53 -6.93 -16.81
C MET A 312 -9.82 -6.18 -16.49
N VAL A 313 -10.40 -5.43 -17.44
CA VAL A 313 -11.63 -4.66 -17.21
C VAL A 313 -12.80 -5.57 -16.86
N ARG A 314 -12.97 -6.70 -17.58
CA ARG A 314 -13.99 -7.70 -17.24
C ARG A 314 -13.77 -8.33 -15.86
N LYS A 315 -12.50 -8.58 -15.49
CA LYS A 315 -12.16 -9.10 -14.16
C LYS A 315 -12.49 -8.08 -13.07
N LEU A 316 -12.16 -6.81 -13.28
CA LEU A 316 -12.50 -5.72 -12.38
C LEU A 316 -14.02 -5.59 -12.22
N HIS A 317 -14.75 -5.50 -13.34
CA HIS A 317 -16.22 -5.45 -13.34
C HIS A 317 -16.81 -6.59 -12.51
N LYS A 318 -16.38 -7.85 -12.76
CA LYS A 318 -16.83 -8.99 -11.96
C LYS A 318 -16.55 -8.83 -10.46
N CYS A 319 -15.36 -8.40 -10.08
CA CYS A 319 -15.00 -8.23 -8.67
C CYS A 319 -15.83 -7.13 -8.00
N VAL A 320 -16.06 -6.01 -8.69
CA VAL A 320 -16.85 -4.89 -8.18
C VAL A 320 -18.32 -5.29 -8.09
N SER A 321 -18.93 -5.89 -9.11
CA SER A 321 -20.34 -6.32 -9.07
C SER A 321 -20.64 -7.39 -8.00
N GLN A 322 -19.62 -8.14 -7.57
CA GLN A 322 -19.76 -9.15 -6.51
C GLN A 322 -19.36 -8.62 -5.13
N HIS A 323 -18.96 -7.35 -5.04
CA HIS A 323 -18.33 -6.73 -3.87
C HIS A 323 -17.21 -7.61 -3.28
N PHE A 324 -16.47 -8.30 -4.16
CA PHE A 324 -15.49 -9.31 -3.78
C PHE A 324 -14.21 -9.24 -4.64
N LEU A 325 -13.12 -8.78 -4.01
CA LEU A 325 -11.78 -8.83 -4.56
C LEU A 325 -10.85 -9.52 -3.57
N LYS A 326 -10.41 -10.73 -3.93
CA LYS A 326 -9.51 -11.52 -3.11
C LYS A 326 -8.10 -10.89 -3.08
N HIS A 327 -7.50 -10.76 -1.90
CA HIS A 327 -6.09 -10.39 -1.79
C HIS A 327 -5.20 -11.45 -2.46
N TYR A 328 -4.17 -11.02 -3.18
CA TYR A 328 -3.36 -11.95 -3.97
C TYR A 328 -2.63 -12.96 -3.07
N PHE A 329 -1.93 -12.51 -2.03
CA PHE A 329 -1.19 -13.44 -1.16
C PHE A 329 -2.07 -14.12 -0.09
N ILE A 330 -3.16 -13.50 0.35
CA ILE A 330 -3.90 -13.91 1.55
C ILE A 330 -5.28 -14.45 1.16
N LYS A 331 -5.54 -15.71 1.49
CA LYS A 331 -6.61 -16.46 0.83
C LYS A 331 -8.03 -16.08 1.27
N GLY A 332 -8.27 -15.67 2.51
CA GLY A 332 -9.60 -15.35 3.03
C GLY A 332 -9.90 -13.85 3.08
N THR A 333 -8.95 -12.99 2.72
CA THR A 333 -9.17 -11.55 2.69
C THR A 333 -9.95 -11.10 1.45
N ASN A 334 -11.13 -10.53 1.66
CA ASN A 334 -11.85 -9.70 0.69
C ASN A 334 -11.49 -8.22 0.89
N LEU A 335 -10.85 -7.61 -0.10
CA LEU A 335 -10.43 -6.21 -0.08
C LEU A 335 -11.58 -5.21 -0.26
N LEU A 336 -12.75 -5.67 -0.70
CA LEU A 336 -13.94 -4.83 -0.86
C LEU A 336 -14.93 -4.99 0.31
N LYS A 337 -14.57 -5.73 1.36
CA LYS A 337 -15.49 -6.09 2.46
C LYS A 337 -16.14 -4.89 3.16
N TYR A 338 -15.40 -3.79 3.30
CA TYR A 338 -15.84 -2.58 4.00
C TYR A 338 -16.03 -1.38 3.07
N ALA A 339 -15.96 -1.59 1.76
CA ALA A 339 -16.21 -0.55 0.79
C ALA A 339 -17.71 -0.21 0.71
N ASN A 340 -18.04 1.04 0.40
CA ASN A 340 -19.41 1.48 0.21
C ASN A 340 -20.04 0.74 -0.98
N THR A 341 -21.12 0.00 -0.75
CA THR A 341 -21.78 -0.83 -1.76
C THR A 341 -22.37 0.00 -2.90
N ASN A 342 -22.94 1.17 -2.60
CA ASN A 342 -23.51 2.06 -3.62
C ASN A 342 -22.42 2.59 -4.55
N ASP A 343 -21.28 3.00 -4.00
CA ASP A 343 -20.14 3.45 -4.80
C ASP A 343 -19.59 2.32 -5.68
N LEU A 344 -19.53 1.09 -5.15
CA LEU A 344 -19.16 -0.09 -5.94
C LEU A 344 -20.15 -0.33 -7.09
N ASP A 345 -21.44 -0.26 -6.83
CA ASP A 345 -22.48 -0.49 -7.86
C ASP A 345 -22.43 0.59 -8.95
N MET A 346 -22.18 1.85 -8.57
CA MET A 346 -21.95 2.95 -9.52
C MET A 346 -20.74 2.68 -10.42
N VAL A 347 -19.63 2.22 -9.83
CA VAL A 347 -18.43 1.84 -10.60
C VAL A 347 -18.71 0.64 -11.51
N ALA A 348 -19.44 -0.36 -11.03
CA ALA A 348 -19.85 -1.52 -11.84
C ALA A 348 -20.67 -1.08 -13.06
N GLY A 349 -21.65 -0.18 -12.88
CA GLY A 349 -22.44 0.38 -13.97
C GLY A 349 -21.59 1.08 -15.03
N LYS A 350 -20.65 1.94 -14.61
CA LYS A 350 -19.71 2.60 -15.53
C LYS A 350 -18.82 1.61 -16.29
N LEU A 351 -18.37 0.54 -15.62
CA LEU A 351 -17.58 -0.52 -16.26
C LEU A 351 -18.42 -1.34 -17.25
N ALA A 352 -19.69 -1.58 -16.96
CA ALA A 352 -20.61 -2.27 -17.87
C ALA A 352 -20.79 -1.48 -19.18
N VAL A 353 -21.11 -0.17 -19.07
CA VAL A 353 -21.22 0.74 -20.23
C VAL A 353 -19.92 0.76 -21.04
N PHE A 354 -18.76 0.84 -20.38
CA PHE A 354 -17.47 0.79 -21.07
C PHE A 354 -17.26 -0.54 -21.82
N LEU A 355 -17.70 -1.67 -21.26
CA LEU A 355 -17.53 -2.98 -21.89
C LEU A 355 -18.42 -3.18 -23.12
N GLU A 356 -19.55 -2.48 -23.21
CA GLU A 356 -20.42 -2.47 -24.41
C GLU A 356 -19.74 -1.73 -25.57
N ASN A 357 -19.13 -0.58 -25.30
CA ASN A 357 -18.38 0.19 -26.31
C ASN A 357 -17.00 0.64 -25.77
N PRO A 358 -15.97 -0.22 -25.88
CA PRO A 358 -14.67 0.08 -25.31
C PRO A 358 -13.92 1.16 -26.09
N THR A 359 -13.93 2.37 -25.54
CA THR A 359 -13.26 3.53 -26.11
C THR A 359 -12.55 4.34 -25.05
N LEU A 360 -11.39 4.89 -25.39
CA LEU A 360 -10.67 5.81 -24.52
C LEU A 360 -11.28 7.21 -24.61
N PRO A 361 -11.34 7.97 -23.51
CA PRO A 361 -11.76 9.36 -23.55
C PRO A 361 -10.83 10.14 -24.50
N LEU A 362 -11.44 11.01 -25.32
CA LEU A 362 -10.71 12.09 -26.00
C LEU A 362 -10.68 13.28 -25.06
N ASP A 363 -9.68 14.13 -25.24
CA ASP A 363 -9.27 15.23 -24.35
C ASP A 363 -10.30 15.75 -23.34
#